data_AF-T1EKB3-F1
#
_entry.id   AF-T1EKB3-F1
#
_cell.length_a   1.000
_cell.length_b   1.000
_cell.length_c   1.000
_cell.angle_alpha   90.00
_cell.angle_beta   90.00
_cell.angle_gamma   90.00
#
_symmetry.space_group_name_H-M   'P 1'
#
loop_
_entity.id
_entity.type
_entity.pdbx_description
1 polymer ?
#
loop_
_entity_poly.entity_id
_entity_poly.type
_entity_poly.pdbx_seq_one_letter_code
_entity_poly.pdbx_strand_id
1 'polypeptide(L)' 'RKRSRAAFSHAQVYELERRFSQQRYLSGSDRSNLAQKLRLTETQVKIWFQNRRYKTKRK' A
#
# COMPACT_ATOMS: atom_id res chain seq x y z
N ARG A 1 -18.92 -7.57 -13.27
CA ARG A 1 -17.75 -8.42 -12.95
C ARG A 1 -17.26 -8.11 -11.52
N LYS A 2 -17.45 -9.02 -10.55
CA LYS A 2 -16.87 -8.88 -9.20
C LYS A 2 -15.34 -8.85 -9.34
N ARG A 3 -14.67 -7.78 -8.90
CA ARG A 3 -13.20 -7.77 -8.81
C ARG A 3 -12.81 -8.84 -7.78
N SER A 4 -12.11 -9.88 -8.22
CA SER A 4 -11.51 -10.85 -7.31
C SER A 4 -10.55 -10.10 -6.38
N ARG A 5 -10.80 -10.19 -5.07
CA ARG A 5 -9.92 -9.61 -4.07
C ARG A 5 -8.71 -10.52 -3.94
N ALA A 6 -7.64 -10.22 -4.67
CA ALA A 6 -6.35 -10.82 -4.40
C ALA A 6 -5.81 -10.30 -3.06
N ALA A 7 -5.40 -11.20 -2.18
CA ALA A 7 -4.68 -10.86 -0.96
C ALA A 7 -3.22 -10.49 -1.29
N PHE A 8 -2.63 -9.59 -0.53
CA PHE A 8 -1.20 -9.32 -0.60
C PHE A 8 -0.42 -10.43 0.10
N SER A 9 0.74 -10.78 -0.43
CA SER A 9 1.65 -11.72 0.23
C SER A 9 2.22 -11.11 1.52
N HIS A 10 2.72 -11.96 2.41
CA HIS A 10 3.34 -11.50 3.65
C HIS A 10 4.49 -10.51 3.41
N ALA A 11 5.35 -10.80 2.43
CA ALA A 11 6.46 -9.92 2.04
C ALA A 11 5.97 -8.56 1.51
N GLN A 12 4.87 -8.55 0.73
CA GLN A 12 4.26 -7.29 0.27
C GLN A 12 3.71 -6.47 1.44
N VAL A 13 3.02 -7.11 2.39
CA VAL A 13 2.49 -6.41 3.58
C VAL A 13 3.63 -5.85 4.43
N TYR A 14 4.68 -6.63 4.67
CA TYR A 14 5.85 -6.19 5.43
C TYR A 14 6.48 -4.92 4.83
N GLU A 15 6.75 -4.90 3.52
CA GLU A 15 7.34 -3.72 2.87
C GLU A 15 6.39 -2.51 2.86
N LEU A 16 5.07 -2.74 2.71
CA LEU A 16 4.07 -1.67 2.80
C LEU A 16 4.05 -1.05 4.21
N GLU A 17 4.12 -1.87 5.26
CA GLU A 17 4.19 -1.41 6.65
C GLU A 17 5.51 -0.70 6.95
N ARG A 18 6.63 -1.25 6.48
CA ARG A 18 7.96 -0.65 6.62
C ARG A 18 8.02 0.73 5.96
N ARG A 19 7.46 0.90 4.76
CA ARG A 19 7.40 2.21 4.11
C ARG A 19 6.41 3.15 4.82
N PHE A 20 5.29 2.63 5.33
CA PHE A 20 4.29 3.43 6.04
C PHE A 20 4.81 4.00 7.37
N SER A 21 5.64 3.25 8.10
CA SER A 21 6.25 3.73 9.34
C SER A 21 7.22 4.90 9.09
N GLN A 22 7.91 4.87 7.94
CA GLN A 22 8.81 5.94 7.50
C GLN A 22 8.04 7.14 6.94
N GLN A 23 6.99 6.90 6.14
CA GLN A 23 6.26 7.93 5.42
C GLN A 23 4.79 7.54 5.27
N ARG A 24 3.90 8.25 5.98
CA ARG A 24 2.46 7.92 6.02
C ARG A 24 1.68 8.38 4.77
N TYR A 25 2.29 9.25 3.96
CA TYR A 25 1.70 9.82 2.74
C TYR A 25 2.73 9.75 1.61
N LEU A 26 2.44 8.98 0.56
CA LEU A 26 3.33 8.87 -0.59
C LEU A 26 3.11 10.00 -1.59
N SER A 27 4.21 10.50 -2.17
CA SER A 27 4.18 11.27 -3.41
C SER A 27 3.84 10.35 -4.60
N GLY A 28 3.60 10.94 -5.78
CA GLY A 28 3.36 10.16 -7.02
C GLY A 28 4.53 9.26 -7.39
N SER A 29 5.76 9.79 -7.32
CA SER A 29 6.99 9.05 -7.63
C SER A 29 7.25 7.94 -6.61
N ASP A 30 7.13 8.20 -5.31
CA ASP A 30 7.30 7.17 -4.27
C ASP A 30 6.32 6.02 -4.45
N ARG A 31 5.07 6.35 -4.80
CA ARG A 31 4.02 5.35 -5.05
C ARG A 31 4.35 4.50 -6.27
N SER A 32 4.80 5.11 -7.36
CA SER A 32 5.17 4.39 -8.59
C SER A 32 6.34 3.44 -8.32
N ASN A 33 7.39 3.92 -7.66
CA ASN A 33 8.55 3.11 -7.28
C ASN A 33 8.17 1.93 -6.38
N LEU A 34 7.33 2.16 -5.36
CA LEU A 34 6.90 1.09 -4.46
C LEU A 34 6.00 0.07 -5.16
N ALA A 35 5.12 0.53 -6.06
CA ALA A 35 4.26 -0.33 -6.86
C ALA A 35 5.09 -1.27 -7.75
N GLN A 36 6.09 -0.73 -8.46
CA GLN A 36 7.01 -1.54 -9.26
C GLN A 36 7.78 -2.56 -8.42
N LYS A 37 8.35 -2.13 -7.28
CA LYS A 37 9.09 -3.02 -6.37
C LYS A 37 8.25 -4.20 -5.87
N LEU A 38 6.98 -3.95 -5.54
CA LEU A 38 6.09 -4.97 -4.97
C LEU A 38 5.28 -5.74 -6.01
N ARG A 39 5.46 -5.45 -7.30
CA ARG A 39 4.63 -5.97 -8.41
C ARG A 39 3.14 -5.74 -8.15
N LEU A 40 2.81 -4.53 -7.69
CA LEU A 40 1.45 -4.06 -7.46
C LEU A 40 1.15 -2.90 -8.41
N THR A 41 -0.12 -2.55 -8.55
CA THR A 41 -0.52 -1.30 -9.21
C THR A 41 -0.41 -0.12 -8.26
N GLU A 42 -0.15 1.07 -8.79
CA GLU A 42 -0.19 2.31 -8.01
C GLU A 42 -1.52 2.50 -7.26
N THR A 43 -2.62 2.06 -7.87
CA THR A 43 -3.95 2.11 -7.25
C THR A 43 -4.04 1.20 -6.01
N GLN A 44 -3.49 -0.01 -6.07
CA GLN A 44 -3.45 -0.91 -4.91
C GLN A 44 -2.63 -0.31 -3.76
N VAL A 45 -1.47 0.25 -4.07
CA VAL A 45 -0.63 0.95 -3.08
C VAL A 45 -1.38 2.15 -2.50
N LYS A 46 -2.01 2.98 -3.33
CA LYS A 46 -2.82 4.13 -2.90
C LYS A 46 -3.92 3.71 -1.91
N ILE A 47 -4.70 2.70 -2.26
CA ILE A 47 -5.81 2.20 -1.45
C ILE A 47 -5.30 1.63 -0.14
N TRP A 48 -4.19 0.87 -0.16
CA TRP A 48 -3.61 0.32 1.06
C TRP A 48 -3.15 1.44 2.01
N PHE A 49 -2.45 2.47 1.51
CA PHE A 49 -2.02 3.61 2.32
C PHE A 49 -3.21 4.43 2.86
N GLN A 50 -4.29 4.57 2.09
CA GLN A 50 -5.55 5.17 2.57
C GLN A 50 -6.15 4.35 3.73
N ASN A 51 -6.31 3.05 3.54
CA ASN A 51 -6.86 2.15 4.56
C ASN A 51 -5.98 2.08 5.81
N ARG A 52 -4.65 2.09 5.64
CA ARG A 52 -3.71 2.06 6.76
C ARG A 52 -3.79 3.33 7.62
N ARG A 53 -3.90 4.51 6.99
CA ARG A 53 -4.16 5.77 7.70
C ARG A 53 -5.47 5.73 8.46
N TYR A 54 -6.55 5.27 7.83
CA TYR A 54 -7.86 5.16 8.47
C TYR A 54 -7.82 4.25 9.71
N LYS A 55 -7.19 3.07 9.60
CA LYS A 55 -6.96 2.17 10.74
C LYS A 55 -6.13 2.80 11.86
N THR A 56 -5.19 3.69 11.53
CA THR A 56 -4.35 4.34 12.55
C THR A 56 -5.06 5.52 13.21
N LYS A 57 -6.03 6.17 12.55
CA LYS A 57 -6.88 7.20 13.16
C LYS A 57 -7.99 6.61 14.05
N ARG A 58 -8.40 5.37 13.74
CA ARG A 58 -9.43 4.63 14.49
C ARG A 58 -8.89 3.82 15.67
N LYS A 59 -7.57 3.73 15.79
CA LYS A 59 -6.90 3.32 17.04
C LYS A 59 -6.66 4.58 17.85
#